data_AF-A0A7Y3IYC7-F1
#
_entry.id   AF-A0A7Y3IYC7-F1
#
_cell.length_a   1.000
_cell.length_b   1.000
_cell.length_c   1.000
_cell.angle_alpha   90.00
_cell.angle_beta   90.00
_cell.angle_gamma   90.00
#
_symmetry.space_group_name_H-M   'P 1'
#
loop_
_entity.id
_entity.type
_entity.pdbx_description
1 polymer ?
#
loop_
_entity_poly.entity_id
_entity_poly.type
_entity_poly.pdbx_seq_one_letter_code
_entity_poly.pdbx_strand_id
1 'polypeptide(L)'
;MAGAYDLRSTLSRDHEVILINEREDFWFTPSNPWLAVGWREPKQISFPMRPYLEKKGIQFIAARVDNIDPEAKRLLLSAGDPVSYDYLVLATGPRLAFEEVPGAGPEGHTQSVCTLEHARHARVSVDALLQNPGPVIVGALPGASCFGPAYEYAFILDTVLRRAKKRHKVPMTYVTSEPYIGHLGLGGVGDSKSLLESLLRERSISWICNARTSKIEAGKMYVDELNAEGQVIKQHELPFVHSMMLPAFKGVDAVASVPGLCNPRGFVLIDKQQRHPKFTSIYAAGVCVAIPPVEVTPVATGAPKTGYMIESMMTAIVHNIRDELTGKTPTDEASWNAFCLADFGDTGAAFVAVPQIPPRNTVWYKKGIWAHWAKIGFEKYFITKMKRGVSEPVFERWALQAIGLKRIDPDMKR
;
A
#
# COMPACT_ATOMS: atom_id res chain seq x y z
N MET A 1 -5.88 3.30 12.43
CA MET A 1 -5.31 3.99 13.61
C MET A 1 -5.42 5.51 13.52
N ALA A 2 -4.76 6.20 12.56
CA ALA A 2 -4.83 7.67 12.45
C ALA A 2 -6.27 8.22 12.45
N GLY A 3 -7.17 7.62 11.67
CA GLY A 3 -8.59 8.02 11.63
C GLY A 3 -9.33 7.91 12.96
N ALA A 4 -9.01 6.92 13.80
CA ALA A 4 -9.62 6.80 15.12
C ALA A 4 -9.19 7.95 16.04
N TYR A 5 -7.92 8.39 15.93
CA TYR A 5 -7.46 9.59 16.64
C TYR A 5 -8.15 10.86 16.12
N ASP A 6 -8.31 11.00 14.81
CA ASP A 6 -9.02 12.15 14.23
C ASP A 6 -10.48 12.21 14.67
N LEU A 7 -11.22 11.10 14.53
CA LEU A 7 -12.60 10.97 15.02
C LEU A 7 -12.68 11.35 16.49
N ARG A 8 -11.84 10.76 17.34
CA ARG A 8 -11.89 11.02 18.78
C ARG A 8 -11.58 12.47 19.13
N SER A 9 -10.67 13.11 18.40
CA SER A 9 -10.30 14.52 18.62
C SER A 9 -11.33 15.52 18.09
N THR A 10 -12.12 15.11 17.10
CA THR A 10 -13.09 15.98 16.40
C THR A 10 -14.50 15.86 16.97
N LEU A 11 -14.92 14.66 17.38
CA LEU A 11 -16.25 14.40 17.91
C LEU A 11 -16.36 14.72 19.41
N SER A 12 -17.55 15.16 19.85
CA SER A 12 -17.83 15.37 21.28
C SER A 12 -17.64 14.08 22.08
N ARG A 13 -17.38 14.22 23.38
CA ARG A 13 -17.16 13.06 24.28
C ARG A 13 -18.40 12.18 24.47
N ASP A 14 -19.56 12.65 24.05
CA ASP A 14 -20.82 11.89 24.12
C ASP A 14 -20.88 10.78 23.05
N HIS A 15 -20.06 10.89 22.01
CA HIS A 15 -19.94 9.85 20.99
C HIS A 15 -18.87 8.83 21.36
N GLU A 16 -19.15 7.55 21.15
CA GLU A 16 -18.19 6.46 21.29
C GLU A 16 -17.37 6.28 20.01
N VAL A 17 -16.08 5.94 20.16
CA VAL A 17 -15.19 5.61 19.03
C VAL A 17 -14.54 4.27 19.32
N ILE A 18 -14.85 3.27 18.49
CA ILE A 18 -14.31 1.91 18.57
C ILE A 18 -13.40 1.66 17.37
N LEU A 19 -12.15 1.28 17.60
CA LEU A 19 -11.28 0.73 16.57
C LEU A 19 -11.28 -0.79 16.67
N ILE A 20 -11.68 -1.47 15.59
CA ILE A 20 -11.59 -2.93 15.46
C ILE A 20 -10.47 -3.27 14.49
N ASN A 21 -9.60 -4.19 14.88
CA ASN A 21 -8.52 -4.67 14.02
C ASN A 21 -8.25 -6.15 14.32
N GLU A 22 -7.93 -6.95 13.30
CA GLU A 22 -7.69 -8.39 13.47
C GLU A 22 -6.47 -8.74 14.36
N ARG A 23 -5.61 -7.76 14.62
CA ARG A 23 -4.35 -7.91 15.37
C ARG A 23 -4.19 -6.81 16.42
N GLU A 24 -3.45 -7.12 17.48
CA GLU A 24 -3.13 -6.18 18.57
C GLU A 24 -2.16 -5.06 18.15
N ASP A 25 -1.28 -5.34 17.17
CA ASP A 25 -0.17 -4.48 16.83
C ASP A 25 -0.42 -3.59 15.61
N PHE A 26 0.06 -2.34 15.72
CA PHE A 26 0.27 -1.47 14.58
C PHE A 26 1.54 -1.89 13.86
N TRP A 27 1.52 -1.93 12.52
CA TRP A 27 2.68 -2.20 11.68
C TRP A 27 2.92 -1.03 10.74
N PHE A 28 4.16 -0.53 10.71
CA PHE A 28 4.59 0.48 9.74
C PHE A 28 5.02 -0.19 8.43
N THR A 29 4.03 -0.53 7.60
CA THR A 29 4.18 -1.27 6.33
C THR A 29 5.29 -0.76 5.40
N PRO A 30 5.56 0.57 5.25
CA PRO A 30 6.59 1.05 4.33
C PRO A 30 8.03 0.58 4.63
N SER A 31 8.28 0.02 5.82
CA SER A 31 9.59 -0.49 6.23
C SER A 31 9.73 -2.01 6.14
N ASN A 32 8.69 -2.72 5.68
CA ASN A 32 8.76 -4.17 5.45
C ASN A 32 9.87 -4.57 4.46
N PRO A 33 10.15 -3.85 3.35
CA PRO A 33 11.30 -4.16 2.49
C PRO A 33 12.64 -4.15 3.24
N TRP A 34 12.85 -3.19 4.14
CA TRP A 34 14.05 -3.13 4.97
C TRP A 34 14.15 -4.27 5.98
N LEU A 35 13.01 -4.69 6.54
CA LEU A 35 12.98 -5.85 7.43
C LEU A 35 13.36 -7.14 6.69
N ALA A 36 12.85 -7.30 5.47
CA ALA A 36 13.14 -8.45 4.62
C ALA A 36 14.62 -8.60 4.23
N VAL A 37 15.41 -7.53 4.32
CA VAL A 37 16.87 -7.58 4.12
C VAL A 37 17.68 -7.38 5.40
N GLY A 38 17.04 -7.40 6.57
CA GLY A 38 17.68 -7.34 7.88
C GLY A 38 18.22 -5.95 8.27
N TRP A 39 17.68 -4.87 7.69
CA TRP A 39 17.99 -3.49 8.08
C TRP A 39 17.07 -2.96 9.17
N ARG A 40 16.00 -3.70 9.47
CA ARG A 40 15.06 -3.44 10.55
C ARG A 40 14.66 -4.73 11.25
N GLU A 41 14.45 -4.62 12.55
CA GLU A 41 13.82 -5.63 13.39
C GLU A 41 12.33 -5.34 13.57
N PRO A 42 11.47 -6.36 13.77
CA PRO A 42 10.03 -6.18 13.95
C PRO A 42 9.66 -5.09 14.97
N LYS A 43 10.33 -5.10 16.13
CA LYS A 43 10.11 -4.15 17.23
C LYS A 43 10.41 -2.69 16.89
N GLN A 44 11.16 -2.42 15.82
CA GLN A 44 11.46 -1.06 15.38
C GLN A 44 10.33 -0.48 14.52
N ILE A 45 9.50 -1.33 13.92
CA ILE A 45 8.47 -0.94 12.95
C ILE A 45 7.06 -1.40 13.37
N SER A 46 6.90 -1.89 14.60
CA SER A 46 5.63 -2.31 15.18
C SER A 46 5.51 -1.94 16.66
N PHE A 47 4.28 -1.87 17.16
CA PHE A 47 3.98 -1.67 18.58
C PHE A 47 2.51 -2.02 18.90
N PRO A 48 2.19 -2.41 20.15
CA PRO A 48 0.82 -2.71 20.58
C PRO A 48 -0.04 -1.45 20.53
N MET A 49 -1.21 -1.50 19.89
CA MET A 49 -2.07 -0.33 19.72
C MET A 49 -2.84 0.03 20.99
N ARG A 50 -3.30 -1.01 21.70
CA ARG A 50 -4.25 -0.89 22.83
C ARG A 50 -3.88 0.21 23.83
N PRO A 51 -2.66 0.26 24.41
CA PRO A 51 -2.35 1.25 25.44
C PRO A 51 -2.40 2.69 24.91
N TYR A 52 -2.10 2.90 23.62
CA TYR A 52 -2.08 4.23 23.01
C TYR A 52 -3.47 4.69 22.55
N LEU A 53 -4.36 3.76 22.20
CA LEU A 53 -5.75 4.06 21.83
C LEU A 53 -6.60 4.32 23.07
N GLU A 54 -6.54 3.43 24.07
CA GLU A 54 -7.34 3.54 25.30
C GLU A 54 -6.96 4.79 26.10
N LYS A 55 -5.68 5.19 26.11
CA LYS A 55 -5.24 6.47 26.71
C LYS A 55 -5.91 7.69 26.07
N LYS A 56 -6.43 7.58 24.85
CA LYS A 56 -7.16 8.65 24.16
C LYS A 56 -8.69 8.50 24.28
N GLY A 57 -9.18 7.52 25.02
CA GLY A 57 -10.62 7.23 25.12
C GLY A 57 -11.18 6.62 23.83
N ILE A 58 -10.37 5.83 23.12
CA ILE A 58 -10.79 5.03 21.98
C ILE A 58 -10.83 3.58 22.46
N GLN A 59 -12.00 2.95 22.37
CA GLN A 59 -12.12 1.52 22.64
C GLN A 59 -11.40 0.73 21.54
N PHE A 60 -10.68 -0.31 21.93
CA PHE A 60 -9.96 -1.16 20.98
C PHE A 60 -10.38 -2.62 21.10
N ILE A 61 -10.81 -3.20 19.99
CA ILE A 61 -11.19 -4.61 19.88
C ILE A 61 -10.21 -5.29 18.92
N ALA A 62 -9.44 -6.23 19.45
CA ALA A 62 -8.50 -7.04 18.68
C ALA A 62 -9.20 -8.33 18.23
N ALA A 63 -10.04 -8.22 17.21
CA ALA A 63 -10.75 -9.36 16.62
C ALA A 63 -10.95 -9.13 15.13
N ARG A 64 -10.86 -10.20 14.33
CA ARG A 64 -11.22 -10.14 12.91
C ARG A 64 -12.74 -9.97 12.81
N VAL A 65 -13.20 -9.10 11.90
CA VAL A 65 -14.60 -9.01 11.51
C VAL A 65 -14.86 -10.07 10.43
N ASP A 66 -15.82 -10.96 10.67
CA ASP A 66 -16.16 -12.05 9.75
C ASP A 66 -17.35 -11.68 8.85
N ASN A 67 -18.26 -10.83 9.33
CA ASN A 67 -19.42 -10.40 8.57
C ASN A 67 -19.82 -8.95 8.91
N ILE A 68 -20.33 -8.24 7.92
CA ILE A 68 -20.89 -6.90 8.05
C ILE A 68 -22.34 -6.96 7.56
N ASP A 69 -23.28 -6.64 8.45
CA ASP A 69 -24.68 -6.47 8.13
C ASP A 69 -24.99 -4.96 8.04
N PRO A 70 -25.04 -4.39 6.82
CA PRO A 70 -25.24 -2.96 6.65
C PRO A 70 -26.66 -2.50 6.94
N GLU A 71 -27.66 -3.40 6.89
CA GLU A 71 -29.07 -3.09 7.14
C GLU A 71 -29.34 -3.07 8.64
N ALA A 72 -28.84 -4.08 9.37
CA ALA A 72 -28.92 -4.12 10.84
C ALA A 72 -27.85 -3.25 11.53
N LYS A 73 -26.94 -2.64 10.74
CA LYS A 73 -25.77 -1.88 11.19
C LYS A 73 -24.97 -2.60 12.28
N ARG A 74 -24.57 -3.83 11.98
CA ARG A 74 -23.92 -4.74 12.95
C ARG A 74 -22.73 -5.47 12.34
N LEU A 75 -21.69 -5.64 13.14
CA LEU A 75 -20.48 -6.39 12.80
C LEU A 75 -20.47 -7.71 13.59
N LEU A 76 -20.27 -8.82 12.90
CA LEU A 76 -19.99 -10.11 13.55
C LEU A 76 -18.49 -10.33 13.61
N LEU A 77 -17.99 -10.55 14.81
CA LEU A 77 -16.58 -10.76 15.07
C LEU A 77 -16.26 -12.26 15.09
N SER A 78 -15.02 -12.59 14.76
CA SER A 78 -14.45 -13.94 14.90
C SER A 78 -14.41 -14.43 16.35
N ALA A 79 -14.42 -13.51 17.32
CA ALA A 79 -14.52 -13.77 18.75
C ALA A 79 -15.14 -12.57 19.47
N GLY A 80 -15.95 -12.85 20.50
CA GLY A 80 -16.66 -11.84 21.29
C GLY A 80 -18.07 -11.54 20.77
N ASP A 81 -18.70 -10.53 21.37
CA ASP A 81 -20.06 -10.12 21.02
C ASP A 81 -20.11 -9.32 19.71
N PRO A 82 -21.23 -9.38 18.97
CA PRO A 82 -21.48 -8.49 17.85
C PRO A 82 -21.40 -7.01 18.24
N VAL A 83 -20.86 -6.18 17.35
CA VAL A 83 -20.73 -4.73 17.58
C VAL A 83 -21.69 -3.98 16.67
N SER A 84 -22.62 -3.21 17.26
CA SER A 84 -23.51 -2.31 16.53
C SER A 84 -22.82 -0.98 16.24
N TYR A 85 -23.25 -0.29 15.19
CA TYR A 85 -22.73 1.04 14.83
C TYR A 85 -23.80 1.99 14.32
N ASP A 86 -23.61 3.29 14.55
CA ASP A 86 -24.35 4.33 13.82
C ASP A 86 -23.67 4.67 12.50
N TYR A 87 -22.33 4.71 12.54
CA TYR A 87 -21.41 4.96 11.44
C TYR A 87 -20.29 3.93 11.39
N LEU A 88 -19.95 3.45 10.19
CA LEU A 88 -18.86 2.50 9.96
C LEU A 88 -17.83 3.10 9.00
N VAL A 89 -16.57 3.16 9.44
CA VAL A 89 -15.44 3.55 8.58
C VAL A 89 -14.63 2.31 8.21
N LEU A 90 -14.72 1.89 6.95
CA LEU A 90 -13.94 0.79 6.39
C LEU A 90 -12.53 1.28 6.02
N ALA A 91 -11.53 0.76 6.73
CA ALA A 91 -10.11 1.02 6.48
C ALA A 91 -9.28 -0.29 6.52
N THR A 92 -9.84 -1.36 5.96
CA THR A 92 -9.36 -2.74 6.09
C THR A 92 -8.12 -3.06 5.27
N GLY A 93 -7.67 -2.14 4.42
CA GLY A 93 -6.54 -2.38 3.52
C GLY A 93 -6.84 -3.45 2.47
N PRO A 94 -5.80 -4.08 1.89
CA PRO A 94 -5.96 -5.11 0.87
C PRO A 94 -5.96 -6.53 1.44
N ARG A 95 -6.70 -7.43 0.79
CA ARG A 95 -6.40 -8.86 0.73
C ARG A 95 -5.35 -9.10 -0.36
N LEU A 96 -4.35 -9.91 -0.06
CA LEU A 96 -3.24 -10.23 -0.96
C LEU A 96 -3.63 -11.43 -1.83
N ALA A 97 -3.94 -11.19 -3.10
CA ALA A 97 -4.56 -12.18 -3.97
C ALA A 97 -3.51 -13.07 -4.67
N PHE A 98 -2.73 -13.82 -3.88
CA PHE A 98 -1.73 -14.74 -4.43
C PHE A 98 -2.37 -15.88 -5.21
N GLU A 99 -3.61 -16.24 -4.91
CA GLU A 99 -4.36 -17.28 -5.60
C GLU A 99 -4.65 -16.97 -7.09
N GLU A 100 -4.52 -15.70 -7.51
CA GLU A 100 -4.66 -15.31 -8.92
C GLU A 100 -3.49 -15.82 -9.79
N VAL A 101 -2.37 -16.23 -9.18
CA VAL A 101 -1.23 -16.85 -9.87
C VAL A 101 -0.85 -18.15 -9.13
N PRO A 102 -1.15 -19.33 -9.71
CA PRO A 102 -0.84 -20.61 -9.06
C PRO A 102 0.62 -20.72 -8.62
N GLY A 103 0.83 -21.10 -7.36
CA GLY A 103 2.15 -21.24 -6.73
C GLY A 103 2.81 -19.94 -6.27
N ALA A 104 2.16 -18.78 -6.40
CA ALA A 104 2.66 -17.52 -5.88
C ALA A 104 2.43 -17.36 -4.36
N GLY A 105 3.24 -16.51 -3.75
CA GLY A 105 3.11 -16.08 -2.36
C GLY A 105 3.90 -16.94 -1.38
N PRO A 106 3.98 -16.48 -0.10
CA PRO A 106 4.84 -17.11 0.91
C PRO A 106 4.49 -18.56 1.25
N GLU A 107 3.23 -18.96 1.06
CA GLU A 107 2.76 -20.36 1.20
C GLU A 107 3.02 -21.20 -0.07
N GLY A 108 3.43 -20.56 -1.17
CA GLY A 108 3.84 -21.17 -2.43
C GLY A 108 5.36 -21.11 -2.60
N HIS A 109 5.80 -20.49 -3.68
CA HIS A 109 7.22 -20.49 -4.09
C HIS A 109 7.87 -19.10 -4.13
N THR A 110 7.15 -18.03 -3.75
CA THR A 110 7.71 -16.66 -3.75
C THR A 110 7.55 -15.96 -2.42
N GLN A 111 8.43 -15.00 -2.13
CA GLN A 111 8.34 -14.16 -0.96
C GLN A 111 7.48 -12.92 -1.24
N SER A 112 7.06 -12.25 -0.17
CA SER A 112 6.34 -10.99 -0.22
C SER A 112 6.85 -10.05 0.88
N VAL A 113 6.68 -8.74 0.68
CA VAL A 113 7.00 -7.72 1.70
C VAL A 113 5.77 -6.87 2.06
N CYS A 114 4.57 -7.35 1.73
CA CYS A 114 3.32 -6.62 1.99
C CYS A 114 2.92 -6.59 3.46
N THR A 115 3.32 -7.61 4.24
CA THR A 115 3.07 -7.70 5.68
C THR A 115 4.37 -7.87 6.44
N LEU A 116 4.34 -7.62 7.75
CA LEU A 116 5.50 -7.80 8.61
C LEU A 116 5.94 -9.28 8.63
N GLU A 117 5.00 -10.21 8.76
CA GLU A 117 5.31 -11.65 8.75
C GLU A 117 5.86 -12.12 7.40
N HIS A 118 5.31 -11.66 6.28
CA HIS A 118 5.89 -11.99 4.96
C HIS A 118 7.32 -11.47 4.83
N ALA A 119 7.59 -10.26 5.33
CA ALA A 119 8.94 -9.73 5.33
C ALA A 119 9.89 -10.54 6.24
N ARG A 120 9.41 -11.10 7.36
CA ARG A 120 10.21 -12.03 8.18
C ARG A 120 10.54 -13.32 7.42
N HIS A 121 9.57 -13.89 6.71
CA HIS A 121 9.82 -15.06 5.85
C HIS A 121 10.82 -14.73 4.73
N ALA A 122 10.65 -13.56 4.11
CA ALA A 122 11.57 -13.06 3.08
C ALA A 122 13.00 -12.92 3.61
N ARG A 123 13.17 -12.48 4.87
CA ARG A 123 14.49 -12.40 5.52
C ARG A 123 15.18 -13.75 5.60
N VAL A 124 14.47 -14.81 6.00
CA VAL A 124 15.04 -16.17 6.02
C VAL A 124 15.51 -16.58 4.63
N SER A 125 14.72 -16.29 3.60
CA SER A 125 15.08 -16.58 2.20
C SER A 125 16.29 -15.75 1.71
N VAL A 126 16.41 -14.48 2.11
CA VAL A 126 17.58 -13.64 1.81
C VAL A 126 18.85 -14.17 2.48
N ASP A 127 18.75 -14.63 3.73
CA ASP A 127 19.88 -15.24 4.44
C ASP A 127 20.33 -16.54 3.76
N ALA A 128 19.38 -17.36 3.28
CA ALA A 128 19.68 -18.56 2.49
C ALA A 128 20.34 -18.21 1.15
N LEU A 129 19.87 -17.18 0.44
CA LEU A 129 20.49 -16.67 -0.80
C LEU A 129 21.93 -16.19 -0.55
N LEU A 130 22.17 -15.52 0.58
CA LEU A 130 23.52 -15.11 0.95
C LEU A 130 24.42 -16.32 1.17
N GLN A 131 23.93 -17.42 1.76
CA GLN A 131 24.72 -18.64 1.93
C GLN A 131 24.95 -19.36 0.60
N ASN A 132 23.91 -19.49 -0.23
CA ASN A 132 23.92 -20.20 -1.51
C ASN A 132 23.44 -19.27 -2.64
N PRO A 133 24.34 -18.44 -3.21
CA PRO A 133 23.99 -17.53 -4.30
C PRO A 133 23.47 -18.26 -5.55
N GLY A 134 22.44 -17.70 -6.18
CA GLY A 134 21.86 -18.20 -7.43
C GLY A 134 20.93 -17.16 -8.06
N PRO A 135 20.19 -17.51 -9.12
CA PRO A 135 19.31 -16.56 -9.82
C PRO A 135 18.19 -16.01 -8.93
N VAL A 136 17.84 -14.75 -9.12
CA VAL A 136 16.83 -14.02 -8.35
C VAL A 136 15.79 -13.38 -9.27
N ILE A 137 14.52 -13.45 -8.87
CA ILE A 137 13.43 -12.75 -9.55
C ILE A 137 12.70 -11.82 -8.57
N VAL A 138 12.67 -10.53 -8.87
CA VAL A 138 11.90 -9.53 -8.09
C VAL A 138 10.87 -8.88 -9.00
N GLY A 139 9.68 -8.55 -8.50
CA GLY A 139 8.68 -8.02 -9.40
C GLY A 139 7.28 -7.79 -8.85
N ALA A 140 6.35 -7.62 -9.78
CA ALA A 140 4.93 -7.42 -9.52
C ALA A 140 4.11 -8.29 -10.49
N LEU A 141 3.17 -9.05 -9.92
CA LEU A 141 2.29 -9.98 -10.64
C LEU A 141 1.22 -9.21 -11.44
N PRO A 142 0.50 -9.89 -12.36
CA PRO A 142 -0.70 -9.33 -12.98
C PRO A 142 -1.69 -8.81 -11.93
N GLY A 143 -2.31 -7.66 -12.19
CA GLY A 143 -3.28 -7.03 -11.29
C GLY A 143 -2.68 -6.27 -10.11
N ALA A 144 -1.34 -6.29 -9.93
CA ALA A 144 -0.67 -5.50 -8.91
C ALA A 144 -0.96 -4.01 -9.07
N SER A 145 -1.00 -3.29 -7.95
CA SER A 145 -1.22 -1.85 -7.92
C SER A 145 -0.18 -1.07 -7.11
N CYS A 146 0.80 -1.76 -6.52
CA CYS A 146 1.79 -1.16 -5.63
C CYS A 146 3.19 -1.50 -6.13
N PHE A 147 3.67 -0.81 -7.16
CA PHE A 147 4.92 -1.17 -7.86
C PHE A 147 6.18 -0.66 -7.16
N GLY A 148 6.10 0.49 -6.48
CA GLY A 148 7.25 1.13 -5.82
C GLY A 148 8.07 0.20 -4.92
N PRO A 149 7.46 -0.57 -4.02
CA PRO A 149 8.19 -1.50 -3.16
C PRO A 149 8.91 -2.64 -3.89
N ALA A 150 8.50 -3.01 -5.11
CA ALA A 150 9.20 -4.03 -5.89
C ALA A 150 10.54 -3.48 -6.41
N TYR A 151 10.54 -2.26 -6.97
CA TYR A 151 11.76 -1.54 -7.32
C TYR A 151 12.65 -1.33 -6.09
N GLU A 152 12.05 -0.87 -4.99
CA GLU A 152 12.76 -0.67 -3.71
C GLU A 152 13.47 -1.96 -3.29
N TYR A 153 12.74 -3.07 -3.24
CA TYR A 153 13.27 -4.36 -2.83
C TYR A 153 14.41 -4.86 -3.73
N ALA A 154 14.26 -4.72 -5.05
CA ALA A 154 15.30 -5.11 -6.01
C ALA A 154 16.61 -4.35 -5.74
N PHE A 155 16.52 -3.04 -5.49
CA PHE A 155 17.70 -2.19 -5.27
C PHE A 155 18.35 -2.39 -3.90
N ILE A 156 17.56 -2.57 -2.83
CA ILE A 156 18.12 -2.86 -1.50
C ILE A 156 18.74 -4.27 -1.45
N LEU A 157 18.16 -5.25 -2.16
CA LEU A 157 18.73 -6.60 -2.27
C LEU A 157 20.07 -6.57 -3.03
N ASP A 158 20.15 -5.86 -4.17
CA ASP A 158 21.42 -5.62 -4.87
C ASP A 158 22.47 -4.98 -3.94
N THR A 159 22.07 -3.98 -3.16
CA THR A 159 22.94 -3.32 -2.18
C THR A 159 23.46 -4.31 -1.10
N VAL A 160 22.60 -5.17 -0.57
CA VAL A 160 22.97 -6.22 0.40
C VAL A 160 23.97 -7.19 -0.20
N LEU A 161 23.70 -7.67 -1.42
CA LEU A 161 24.57 -8.60 -2.14
C LEU A 161 25.93 -7.98 -2.48
N ARG A 162 25.97 -6.69 -2.83
CA ARG A 162 27.22 -5.94 -3.07
C ARG A 162 28.04 -5.79 -1.80
N ARG A 163 27.40 -5.39 -0.68
CA ARG A 163 28.07 -5.29 0.63
C ARG A 163 28.63 -6.65 1.09
N ALA A 164 27.91 -7.73 0.83
CA ALA A 164 28.39 -9.09 1.08
C ALA A 164 29.43 -9.60 0.06
N LYS A 165 29.77 -8.80 -0.96
CA LYS A 165 30.66 -9.18 -2.09
C LYS A 165 30.19 -10.42 -2.86
N LYS A 166 28.88 -10.69 -2.89
CA LYS A 166 28.26 -11.85 -3.56
C LYS A 166 27.45 -11.50 -4.82
N ARG A 167 27.21 -10.22 -5.10
CA ARG A 167 26.39 -9.76 -6.25
C ARG A 167 26.76 -10.36 -7.61
N HIS A 168 28.05 -10.58 -7.86
CA HIS A 168 28.54 -11.16 -9.12
C HIS A 168 28.12 -12.63 -9.33
N LYS A 169 27.64 -13.32 -8.28
CA LYS A 169 27.15 -14.71 -8.33
C LYS A 169 25.63 -14.81 -8.44
N VAL A 170 24.92 -13.67 -8.48
CA VAL A 170 23.46 -13.61 -8.41
C VAL A 170 22.93 -12.89 -9.65
N PRO A 171 22.56 -13.59 -10.73
CA PRO A 171 21.76 -13.01 -11.80
C PRO A 171 20.43 -12.52 -11.24
N MET A 172 20.02 -11.29 -11.57
CA MET A 172 18.76 -10.70 -11.09
C MET A 172 17.90 -10.28 -12.28
N THR A 173 16.63 -10.70 -12.27
CA THR A 173 15.63 -10.31 -13.27
C THR A 173 14.47 -9.61 -12.58
N TYR A 174 14.06 -8.46 -13.11
CA TYR A 174 12.88 -7.71 -12.68
C TYR A 174 11.68 -8.04 -13.58
N VAL A 175 10.61 -8.63 -13.04
CA VAL A 175 9.44 -9.06 -13.81
C VAL A 175 8.23 -8.22 -13.41
N THR A 176 7.62 -7.49 -14.35
CA THR A 176 6.52 -6.58 -14.02
C THR A 176 5.38 -6.63 -15.03
N SER A 177 4.16 -6.55 -14.51
CA SER A 177 2.94 -6.34 -15.31
C SER A 177 2.86 -4.94 -15.92
N GLU A 178 3.74 -4.01 -15.52
CA GLU A 178 3.80 -2.68 -16.11
C GLU A 178 4.13 -2.73 -17.62
N PRO A 179 3.53 -1.85 -18.45
CA PRO A 179 3.84 -1.76 -19.88
C PRO A 179 5.26 -1.25 -20.17
N TYR A 180 5.85 -0.53 -19.23
CA TYR A 180 7.24 -0.10 -19.25
C TYR A 180 7.72 0.13 -17.81
N ILE A 181 9.05 0.12 -17.62
CA ILE A 181 9.66 0.38 -16.31
C ILE A 181 9.28 1.77 -15.81
N GLY A 182 8.79 1.87 -14.57
CA GLY A 182 8.40 3.15 -13.97
C GLY A 182 7.03 3.67 -14.39
N HIS A 183 6.19 2.83 -15.00
CA HIS A 183 4.76 3.16 -15.19
C HIS A 183 4.04 3.40 -13.85
N LEU A 184 4.41 2.62 -12.80
CA LEU A 184 3.96 2.72 -11.42
C LEU A 184 2.43 2.63 -11.21
N GLY A 185 1.69 2.16 -12.21
CA GLY A 185 0.21 2.12 -12.19
C GLY A 185 -0.44 3.50 -12.39
N LEU A 186 0.34 4.48 -12.84
CA LEU A 186 -0.04 5.91 -12.89
C LEU A 186 0.24 6.57 -14.24
N GLY A 187 0.55 5.81 -15.30
CA GLY A 187 1.02 6.39 -16.56
C GLY A 187 2.41 7.06 -16.44
N GLY A 188 3.20 6.64 -15.43
CA GLY A 188 4.47 7.28 -15.08
C GLY A 188 4.31 8.54 -14.23
N VAL A 189 5.33 8.85 -13.43
CA VAL A 189 5.42 10.08 -12.62
C VAL A 189 6.73 10.79 -12.91
N GLY A 190 6.67 11.90 -13.65
CA GLY A 190 7.85 12.62 -14.11
C GLY A 190 8.72 11.73 -14.99
N ASP A 191 10.04 11.79 -14.80
CA ASP A 191 10.99 10.93 -15.51
C ASP A 191 11.25 9.59 -14.81
N SER A 192 10.24 9.06 -14.11
CA SER A 192 10.28 7.74 -13.46
C SER A 192 10.79 6.63 -14.38
N LYS A 193 10.43 6.66 -15.67
CA LYS A 193 10.88 5.69 -16.67
C LYS A 193 12.40 5.69 -16.83
N SER A 194 12.98 6.80 -17.31
CA SER A 194 14.41 6.87 -17.60
C SER A 194 15.24 6.65 -16.33
N LEU A 195 14.76 7.19 -15.19
CA LEU A 195 15.40 7.01 -13.88
C LEU A 195 15.49 5.54 -13.47
N LEU A 196 14.36 4.82 -13.45
CA LEU A 196 14.31 3.44 -12.98
C LEU A 196 15.00 2.48 -13.95
N GLU A 197 14.90 2.73 -15.27
CA GLU A 197 15.68 1.99 -16.26
C GLU A 197 17.18 2.20 -16.08
N SER A 198 17.64 3.44 -15.82
CA SER A 198 19.06 3.71 -15.54
C SER A 198 19.52 2.96 -14.30
N LEU A 199 18.74 2.98 -13.22
CA LEU A 199 19.07 2.29 -11.96
C LEU A 199 19.12 0.76 -12.14
N LEU A 200 18.21 0.18 -12.91
CA LEU A 200 18.26 -1.26 -13.23
C LEU A 200 19.52 -1.61 -14.04
N ARG A 201 19.88 -0.81 -15.05
CA ARG A 201 21.11 -0.99 -15.85
C ARG A 201 22.38 -0.83 -15.01
N GLU A 202 22.48 0.24 -14.22
CA GLU A 202 23.61 0.50 -13.29
C GLU A 202 23.84 -0.68 -12.35
N ARG A 203 22.76 -1.36 -11.95
CA ARG A 203 22.79 -2.52 -11.04
C ARG A 203 22.84 -3.86 -11.77
N SER A 204 22.94 -3.87 -13.10
CA SER A 204 22.96 -5.07 -13.94
C SER A 204 21.78 -6.02 -13.66
N ILE A 205 20.58 -5.44 -13.51
CA ILE A 205 19.32 -6.16 -13.35
C ILE A 205 18.63 -6.15 -14.71
N SER A 206 18.38 -7.32 -15.30
CA SER A 206 17.57 -7.44 -16.51
C SER A 206 16.09 -7.25 -16.17
N TRP A 207 15.22 -6.99 -17.15
CA TRP A 207 13.79 -6.87 -16.87
C TRP A 207 12.90 -7.39 -18.00
N ILE A 208 11.66 -7.72 -17.64
CA ILE A 208 10.58 -8.11 -18.53
C ILE A 208 9.35 -7.28 -18.15
N CYS A 209 8.87 -6.46 -19.07
CA CYS A 209 7.63 -5.68 -18.98
C CYS A 209 6.49 -6.41 -19.68
N ASN A 210 5.25 -5.92 -19.56
CA ASN A 210 4.06 -6.62 -20.07
C ASN A 210 4.08 -8.12 -19.68
N ALA A 211 4.60 -8.41 -18.49
CA ALA A 211 4.83 -9.77 -18.05
C ALA A 211 3.55 -10.33 -17.40
N ARG A 212 2.92 -11.28 -18.07
CA ARG A 212 1.86 -12.10 -17.48
C ARG A 212 2.48 -13.37 -16.92
N THR A 213 2.77 -13.35 -15.62
CA THR A 213 3.18 -14.57 -14.90
C THR A 213 1.99 -15.53 -14.84
N SER A 214 2.11 -16.70 -15.45
CA SER A 214 1.01 -17.67 -15.59
C SER A 214 0.97 -18.66 -14.43
N LYS A 215 2.14 -19.14 -13.98
CA LYS A 215 2.30 -20.00 -12.80
C LYS A 215 3.72 -19.91 -12.26
N ILE A 216 3.88 -20.34 -11.02
CA ILE A 216 5.17 -20.46 -10.35
C ILE A 216 5.28 -21.87 -9.77
N GLU A 217 6.41 -22.51 -9.99
CA GLU A 217 6.74 -23.83 -9.43
C GLU A 217 8.03 -23.69 -8.60
N ALA A 218 8.41 -24.77 -7.91
CA ALA A 218 9.62 -24.79 -7.11
C ALA A 218 10.86 -24.43 -7.97
N GLY A 219 11.42 -23.25 -7.72
CA GLY A 219 12.62 -22.75 -8.38
C GLY A 219 12.45 -22.31 -9.84
N LYS A 220 11.22 -22.19 -10.35
CA LYS A 220 10.95 -21.77 -11.74
C LYS A 220 9.68 -20.93 -11.86
N MET A 221 9.77 -19.82 -12.60
CA MET A 221 8.65 -18.92 -12.91
C MET A 221 8.34 -18.93 -14.41
N TYR A 222 7.06 -19.06 -14.76
CA TYR A 222 6.59 -19.08 -16.14
C TYR A 222 5.93 -17.74 -16.48
N VAL A 223 6.45 -17.07 -17.51
CA VAL A 223 6.04 -15.70 -17.87
C VAL A 223 5.74 -15.61 -19.37
N ASP A 224 4.54 -15.17 -19.72
CA ASP A 224 4.21 -14.72 -21.06
C ASP A 224 4.49 -13.21 -21.16
N GLU A 225 5.39 -12.82 -22.05
CA GLU A 225 5.62 -11.41 -22.41
C GLU A 225 4.65 -11.03 -23.53
N LEU A 226 3.90 -9.94 -23.34
CA LEU A 226 2.88 -9.48 -24.28
C LEU A 226 3.31 -8.21 -25.03
N ASN A 227 2.82 -8.04 -26.27
CA ASN A 227 2.87 -6.75 -26.97
C ASN A 227 1.78 -5.78 -26.47
N ALA A 228 1.71 -4.59 -27.07
CA ALA A 228 0.73 -3.57 -26.73
C ALA A 228 -0.72 -4.03 -27.00
N GLU A 229 -0.92 -4.95 -27.95
CA GLU A 229 -2.21 -5.52 -28.32
C GLU A 229 -2.64 -6.70 -27.43
N GLY A 230 -1.81 -7.08 -26.45
CA GLY A 230 -2.10 -8.20 -25.55
C GLY A 230 -1.90 -9.58 -26.17
N GLN A 231 -1.10 -9.67 -27.24
CA GLN A 231 -0.68 -10.94 -27.84
C GLN A 231 0.67 -11.38 -27.27
N VAL A 232 0.82 -12.68 -27.04
CA VAL A 232 2.07 -13.25 -26.50
C VAL A 232 3.15 -13.17 -27.57
N ILE A 233 4.25 -12.46 -27.28
CA ILE A 233 5.41 -12.37 -28.17
C ILE A 233 6.55 -13.30 -27.76
N LYS A 234 6.61 -13.68 -26.47
CA LYS A 234 7.64 -14.57 -25.96
C LYS A 234 7.19 -15.26 -24.68
N GLN A 235 7.54 -16.53 -24.54
CA GLN A 235 7.37 -17.28 -23.30
C GLN A 235 8.73 -17.48 -22.65
N HIS A 236 8.79 -17.26 -21.34
CA HIS A 236 10.00 -17.36 -20.54
C HIS A 236 9.83 -18.40 -19.43
N GLU A 237 10.85 -19.23 -19.25
CA GLU A 237 11.02 -20.08 -18.08
C GLU A 237 12.22 -19.57 -17.29
N LEU A 238 11.95 -18.91 -16.16
CA LEU A 238 12.98 -18.22 -15.39
C LEU A 238 13.32 -19.02 -14.13
N PRO A 239 14.54 -19.57 -14.01
CA PRO A 239 14.96 -20.23 -12.78
C PRO A 239 15.21 -19.21 -11.67
N PHE A 240 14.97 -19.59 -10.43
CA PHE A 240 15.31 -18.76 -9.26
C PHE A 240 15.62 -19.62 -8.02
N VAL A 241 16.47 -19.10 -7.14
CA VAL A 241 16.66 -19.61 -5.77
C VAL A 241 16.02 -18.70 -4.73
N HIS A 242 15.76 -17.44 -5.10
CA HIS A 242 14.99 -16.49 -4.30
C HIS A 242 14.10 -15.66 -5.23
N SER A 243 12.84 -15.48 -4.85
CA SER A 243 11.92 -14.61 -5.56
C SER A 243 11.08 -13.79 -4.59
N MET A 244 10.83 -12.52 -4.92
CA MET A 244 9.89 -11.65 -4.21
C MET A 244 8.95 -11.01 -5.21
N MET A 245 7.65 -11.30 -5.09
CA MET A 245 6.63 -10.81 -6.03
C MET A 245 5.51 -10.10 -5.28
N LEU A 246 5.16 -8.89 -5.72
CA LEU A 246 4.00 -8.17 -5.22
C LEU A 246 2.72 -8.68 -5.90
N PRO A 247 1.71 -9.13 -5.15
CA PRO A 247 0.48 -9.68 -5.72
C PRO A 247 -0.48 -8.58 -6.15
N ALA A 248 -1.52 -8.98 -6.87
CA ALA A 248 -2.73 -8.19 -6.98
C ALA A 248 -3.38 -7.98 -5.61
N PHE A 249 -4.10 -6.87 -5.48
CA PHE A 249 -4.92 -6.61 -4.31
C PHE A 249 -6.40 -6.84 -4.62
N LYS A 250 -7.14 -7.28 -3.60
CA LYS A 250 -8.60 -7.40 -3.58
C LYS A 250 -9.15 -6.84 -2.26
N GLY A 251 -10.46 -6.68 -2.19
CA GLY A 251 -11.16 -6.51 -0.92
C GLY A 251 -10.93 -7.68 0.02
N VAL A 252 -10.93 -7.39 1.33
CA VAL A 252 -11.00 -8.43 2.37
C VAL A 252 -12.36 -9.11 2.35
N ASP A 253 -12.41 -10.39 2.70
CA ASP A 253 -13.58 -11.23 2.44
C ASP A 253 -14.85 -10.70 3.11
N ALA A 254 -14.77 -10.29 4.39
CA ALA A 254 -15.90 -9.73 5.14
C ALA A 254 -16.49 -8.45 4.52
N VAL A 255 -15.71 -7.69 3.77
CA VAL A 255 -16.16 -6.48 3.05
C VAL A 255 -16.67 -6.85 1.66
N ALA A 256 -15.93 -7.71 0.95
CA ALA A 256 -16.27 -8.14 -0.40
C ALA A 256 -17.56 -8.98 -0.46
N SER A 257 -17.90 -9.68 0.63
CA SER A 257 -19.10 -10.51 0.73
C SER A 257 -20.40 -9.72 0.90
N VAL A 258 -20.33 -8.41 1.20
CA VAL A 258 -21.51 -7.59 1.44
C VAL A 258 -22.18 -7.24 0.10
N PRO A 259 -23.43 -7.67 -0.14
CA PRO A 259 -24.09 -7.44 -1.42
C PRO A 259 -24.25 -5.95 -1.75
N GLY A 260 -23.74 -5.54 -2.91
CA GLY A 260 -23.85 -4.17 -3.41
C GLY A 260 -22.94 -3.15 -2.72
N LEU A 261 -22.05 -3.55 -1.82
CA LEU A 261 -21.08 -2.66 -1.16
C LEU A 261 -19.85 -2.38 -2.04
N CYS A 262 -19.47 -3.37 -2.85
CA CYS A 262 -18.18 -3.41 -3.52
C CYS A 262 -18.30 -3.60 -5.04
N ASN A 263 -17.23 -3.25 -5.75
CA ASN A 263 -17.02 -3.67 -7.13
C ASN A 263 -16.67 -5.18 -7.21
N PRO A 264 -16.56 -5.79 -8.41
CA PRO A 264 -16.26 -7.22 -8.56
C PRO A 264 -14.92 -7.69 -7.95
N ARG A 265 -13.99 -6.76 -7.67
CA ARG A 265 -12.71 -7.06 -6.99
C ARG A 265 -12.80 -6.92 -5.46
N GLY A 266 -13.97 -6.61 -4.92
CA GLY A 266 -14.21 -6.44 -3.48
C GLY A 266 -13.81 -5.08 -2.93
N PHE A 267 -13.51 -4.09 -3.77
CA PHE A 267 -13.22 -2.74 -3.30
C PHE A 267 -14.52 -1.94 -3.10
N VAL A 268 -14.61 -1.22 -1.98
CA VAL A 268 -15.80 -0.47 -1.58
C VAL A 268 -16.08 0.67 -2.55
N LEU A 269 -17.33 0.77 -3.01
CA LEU A 269 -17.80 1.87 -3.83
C LEU A 269 -18.05 3.11 -2.96
N ILE A 270 -17.56 4.27 -3.40
CA ILE A 270 -17.72 5.52 -2.66
C ILE A 270 -18.14 6.67 -3.59
N ASP A 271 -18.82 7.66 -3.02
CA ASP A 271 -18.98 8.99 -3.59
C ASP A 271 -17.76 9.88 -3.29
N LYS A 272 -17.82 11.15 -3.69
CA LYS A 272 -16.74 12.12 -3.51
C LYS A 272 -16.47 12.46 -2.05
N GLN A 273 -17.46 12.28 -1.18
CA GLN A 273 -17.41 12.52 0.26
C GLN A 273 -16.92 11.28 1.04
N GLN A 274 -16.40 10.27 0.33
CA GLN A 274 -15.92 8.99 0.87
C GLN A 274 -17.02 8.09 1.44
N ARG A 275 -18.29 8.37 1.14
CA ARG A 275 -19.46 7.66 1.65
C ARG A 275 -19.96 6.65 0.63
N HIS A 276 -20.52 5.54 1.06
CA HIS A 276 -21.15 4.60 0.15
C HIS A 276 -22.50 5.16 -0.36
N PRO A 277 -22.77 5.17 -1.69
CA PRO A 277 -23.99 5.77 -2.24
C PRO A 277 -25.32 5.19 -1.76
N LYS A 278 -25.35 3.87 -1.47
CA LYS A 278 -26.53 3.17 -0.91
C LYS A 278 -26.55 3.19 0.62
N PHE A 279 -25.55 2.58 1.25
CA PHE A 279 -25.39 2.52 2.70
C PHE A 279 -24.76 3.80 3.24
N THR A 280 -25.55 4.85 3.44
CA THR A 280 -25.05 6.19 3.79
C THR A 280 -24.35 6.29 5.15
N SER A 281 -24.53 5.31 6.04
CA SER A 281 -23.77 5.20 7.30
C SER A 281 -22.36 4.62 7.13
N ILE A 282 -22.00 4.15 5.93
CA ILE A 282 -20.72 3.51 5.66
C ILE A 282 -19.83 4.45 4.87
N TYR A 283 -18.63 4.69 5.39
CA TYR A 283 -17.55 5.40 4.73
C TYR A 283 -16.38 4.47 4.48
N ALA A 284 -15.52 4.80 3.52
CA ALA A 284 -14.31 4.02 3.27
C ALA A 284 -13.10 4.90 2.90
N ALA A 285 -11.94 4.52 3.43
CA ALA A 285 -10.66 5.14 3.15
C ALA A 285 -9.56 4.09 3.06
N GLY A 286 -8.52 4.39 2.27
CA GLY A 286 -7.38 3.49 2.15
C GLY A 286 -7.45 2.59 0.93
N VAL A 287 -6.67 1.52 0.96
CA VAL A 287 -6.52 0.58 -0.16
C VAL A 287 -7.82 -0.16 -0.47
N CYS A 288 -8.74 -0.29 0.50
CA CYS A 288 -10.02 -0.98 0.31
C CYS A 288 -11.02 -0.22 -0.57
N VAL A 289 -10.71 1.03 -0.97
CA VAL A 289 -11.58 1.87 -1.80
C VAL A 289 -11.41 1.54 -3.29
N ALA A 290 -12.54 1.51 -4.00
CA ALA A 290 -12.55 1.40 -5.46
C ALA A 290 -12.12 2.73 -6.08
N ILE A 291 -10.98 2.71 -6.77
CA ILE A 291 -10.54 3.81 -7.64
C ILE A 291 -10.40 3.22 -9.05
N PRO A 292 -11.01 3.84 -10.07
CA PRO A 292 -10.88 3.37 -11.43
C PRO A 292 -9.40 3.34 -11.87
N PRO A 293 -9.00 2.37 -12.72
CA PRO A 293 -7.67 2.37 -13.29
C PRO A 293 -7.45 3.65 -14.12
N VAL A 294 -6.21 4.14 -14.13
CA VAL A 294 -5.85 5.37 -14.88
C VAL A 294 -5.89 5.16 -16.38
N GLU A 295 -5.55 3.95 -16.83
CA GLU A 295 -5.59 3.51 -18.22
C GLU A 295 -5.72 1.98 -18.27
N VAL A 296 -6.06 1.45 -19.43
CA VAL A 296 -6.06 0.00 -19.68
C VAL A 296 -4.68 -0.39 -20.20
N THR A 297 -4.02 -1.32 -19.52
CA THR A 297 -2.68 -1.83 -19.86
C THR A 297 -2.75 -3.26 -20.42
N PRO A 298 -1.79 -3.71 -21.27
CA PRO A 298 -1.82 -5.03 -21.90
C PRO A 298 -1.88 -6.20 -20.91
N VAL A 299 -1.13 -6.07 -19.80
CA VAL A 299 -1.33 -6.86 -18.59
C VAL A 299 -2.01 -5.97 -17.57
N ALA A 300 -3.06 -6.46 -16.90
CA ALA A 300 -3.81 -5.67 -15.95
C ALA A 300 -2.90 -5.07 -14.87
N THR A 301 -3.00 -3.75 -14.66
CA THR A 301 -2.37 -3.03 -13.55
C THR A 301 -3.42 -2.18 -12.82
N GLY A 302 -3.20 -1.93 -11.53
CA GLY A 302 -4.04 -1.04 -10.73
C GLY A 302 -3.34 0.26 -10.35
N ALA A 303 -4.13 1.29 -10.04
CA ALA A 303 -3.60 2.53 -9.48
C ALA A 303 -3.29 2.37 -7.96
N PRO A 304 -2.11 2.83 -7.49
CA PRO A 304 -1.74 2.77 -6.08
C PRO A 304 -2.63 3.65 -5.20
N LYS A 305 -2.77 3.30 -3.92
CA LYS A 305 -3.38 4.17 -2.91
C LYS A 305 -2.33 4.52 -1.86
N THR A 306 -1.74 5.72 -1.97
CA THR A 306 -0.55 6.11 -1.19
C THR A 306 -0.91 6.84 0.10
N GLY A 307 0.03 6.87 1.07
CA GLY A 307 -0.23 7.34 2.43
C GLY A 307 -0.86 8.74 2.52
N TYR A 308 -0.40 9.70 1.72
CA TYR A 308 -0.96 11.06 1.72
C TYR A 308 -2.44 11.06 1.30
N MET A 309 -2.77 10.40 0.18
CA MET A 309 -4.16 10.26 -0.26
C MET A 309 -5.03 9.56 0.80
N ILE A 310 -4.49 8.55 1.50
CA ILE A 310 -5.23 7.86 2.57
C ILE A 310 -5.50 8.80 3.76
N GLU A 311 -4.53 9.62 4.17
CA GLU A 311 -4.74 10.61 5.22
C GLU A 311 -5.75 11.69 4.79
N SER A 312 -5.74 12.11 3.52
CA SER A 312 -6.76 13.01 2.95
C SER A 312 -8.17 12.40 2.98
N MET A 313 -8.32 11.14 2.53
CA MET A 313 -9.59 10.41 2.59
C MET A 313 -10.12 10.35 4.03
N MET A 314 -9.26 10.02 4.97
CA MET A 314 -9.66 9.92 6.38
C MET A 314 -10.06 11.29 6.97
N THR A 315 -9.36 12.36 6.60
CA THR A 315 -9.70 13.73 7.02
C THR A 315 -11.09 14.12 6.52
N ALA A 316 -11.40 13.83 5.25
CA ALA A 316 -12.73 14.10 4.68
C ALA A 316 -13.83 13.31 5.39
N ILE A 317 -13.62 12.02 5.65
CA ILE A 317 -14.57 11.17 6.40
C ILE A 317 -14.87 11.76 7.78
N VAL A 318 -13.83 12.12 8.53
CA VAL A 318 -13.99 12.64 9.90
C VAL A 318 -14.80 13.93 9.91
N HIS A 319 -14.54 14.84 8.96
CA HIS A 319 -15.29 16.08 8.83
C HIS A 319 -16.74 15.83 8.42
N ASN A 320 -16.98 14.94 7.45
CA ASN A 320 -18.32 14.63 6.95
C ASN A 320 -19.17 13.94 8.02
N ILE A 321 -18.60 13.01 8.81
CA ILE A 321 -19.30 12.38 9.95
C ILE A 321 -19.62 13.43 11.02
N ARG A 322 -18.68 14.32 11.37
CA ARG A 322 -18.95 15.43 12.30
C ARG A 322 -20.11 16.29 11.81
N ASP A 323 -20.11 16.64 10.53
CA ASP A 323 -21.11 17.51 9.95
C ASP A 323 -22.49 16.84 9.99
N GLU A 324 -22.61 15.58 9.61
CA GLU A 324 -23.87 14.84 9.71
C GLU A 324 -24.38 14.70 11.15
N LEU A 325 -23.50 14.40 12.11
CA LEU A 325 -23.85 14.33 13.54
C LEU A 325 -24.34 15.68 14.10
N THR A 326 -23.98 16.80 13.45
CA THR A 326 -24.44 18.15 13.81
C THR A 326 -25.56 18.67 12.91
N GLY A 327 -26.17 17.79 12.09
CA GLY A 327 -27.29 18.13 11.21
C GLY A 327 -26.91 18.92 9.95
N LYS A 328 -25.61 18.95 9.59
CA LYS A 328 -25.10 19.61 8.38
C LYS A 328 -24.90 18.61 7.25
N THR A 329 -25.04 19.08 6.01
CA THR A 329 -24.77 18.27 4.82
C THR A 329 -23.25 18.06 4.65
N PRO A 330 -22.78 16.82 4.44
CA PRO A 330 -21.36 16.55 4.19
C PRO A 330 -20.93 17.10 2.82
N THR A 331 -19.82 17.82 2.79
CA THR A 331 -19.33 18.50 1.57
C THR A 331 -17.81 18.37 1.36
N ASP A 332 -17.06 17.91 2.36
CA ASP A 332 -15.60 17.86 2.23
C ASP A 332 -15.18 16.68 1.33
N GLU A 333 -14.31 16.97 0.36
CA GLU A 333 -13.75 16.01 -0.59
C GLU A 333 -12.24 15.83 -0.35
N ALA A 334 -11.78 14.58 -0.47
CA ALA A 334 -10.39 14.25 -0.25
C ALA A 334 -9.51 14.62 -1.45
N SER A 335 -8.35 15.23 -1.20
CA SER A 335 -7.37 15.45 -2.26
C SER A 335 -6.68 14.14 -2.66
N TRP A 336 -6.70 13.83 -3.95
CA TRP A 336 -6.05 12.63 -4.49
C TRP A 336 -4.65 12.98 -5.01
N ASN A 337 -3.70 13.12 -4.10
CA ASN A 337 -2.29 13.37 -4.42
C ASN A 337 -1.45 12.13 -4.12
N ALA A 338 -0.47 11.83 -4.98
CA ALA A 338 0.48 10.77 -4.72
C ALA A 338 1.80 11.35 -4.21
N PHE A 339 2.25 10.84 -3.06
CA PHE A 339 3.58 11.05 -2.53
C PHE A 339 4.21 9.68 -2.24
N CYS A 340 5.36 9.41 -2.85
CA CYS A 340 6.10 8.17 -2.64
C CYS A 340 7.56 8.47 -2.36
N LEU A 341 8.09 7.86 -1.30
CA LEU A 341 9.51 7.83 -0.97
C LEU A 341 10.01 6.39 -1.14
N ALA A 342 10.95 6.19 -2.04
CA ALA A 342 11.62 4.91 -2.25
C ALA A 342 13.09 5.03 -1.84
N ASP A 343 13.57 4.05 -1.07
CA ASP A 343 14.96 3.95 -0.67
C ASP A 343 15.65 2.84 -1.45
N PHE A 344 16.72 3.18 -2.15
CA PHE A 344 17.49 2.25 -2.98
C PHE A 344 18.68 1.66 -2.21
N GLY A 345 18.86 2.04 -0.93
CA GLY A 345 19.80 1.45 0.02
C GLY A 345 21.09 2.24 0.22
N ASP A 346 21.58 2.85 -0.86
CA ASP A 346 22.74 3.74 -0.93
C ASP A 346 22.35 5.15 -1.45
N THR A 347 21.12 5.31 -1.88
CA THR A 347 20.49 6.55 -2.33
C THR A 347 18.97 6.34 -2.28
N GLY A 348 18.16 7.32 -2.65
CA GLY A 348 16.72 7.12 -2.80
C GLY A 348 16.10 8.10 -3.78
N ALA A 349 14.78 8.04 -3.93
CA ALA A 349 14.01 8.99 -4.71
C ALA A 349 12.69 9.32 -4.02
N ALA A 350 12.26 10.57 -4.22
CA ALA A 350 10.92 11.02 -3.90
C ALA A 350 10.15 11.30 -5.21
N PHE A 351 8.86 10.97 -5.23
CA PHE A 351 7.94 11.23 -6.33
C PHE A 351 6.70 11.93 -5.79
N VAL A 352 6.32 13.03 -6.43
CA VAL A 352 5.11 13.81 -6.12
C VAL A 352 4.29 13.94 -7.41
N ALA A 353 3.00 13.63 -7.32
CA ALA A 353 2.02 13.85 -8.39
C ALA A 353 0.75 14.50 -7.82
N VAL A 354 0.39 15.67 -8.34
CA VAL A 354 -0.76 16.47 -7.91
C VAL A 354 -1.55 16.93 -9.13
N PRO A 355 -2.80 16.46 -9.33
CA PRO A 355 -3.38 15.25 -8.73
C PRO A 355 -2.62 13.97 -9.13
N GLN A 356 -2.94 12.86 -8.46
CA GLN A 356 -2.36 11.55 -8.69
C GLN A 356 -2.64 11.05 -10.12
N ILE A 357 -3.89 11.21 -10.58
CA ILE A 357 -4.35 10.82 -11.91
C ILE A 357 -4.11 11.98 -12.90
N PRO A 358 -3.48 11.75 -14.06
CA PRO A 358 -3.29 12.80 -15.08
C PRO A 358 -4.59 13.39 -15.63
N PRO A 359 -4.60 14.63 -16.19
CA PRO A 359 -3.47 15.57 -16.29
C PRO A 359 -3.11 16.22 -14.94
N ARG A 360 -1.82 16.54 -14.74
CA ARG A 360 -1.28 16.96 -13.43
C ARG A 360 -0.83 18.42 -13.41
N ASN A 361 -1.15 19.13 -12.34
CA ASN A 361 -0.66 20.47 -12.05
C ASN A 361 0.81 20.46 -11.60
N THR A 362 1.21 19.45 -10.83
CA THR A 362 2.57 19.32 -10.33
C THR A 362 3.06 17.90 -10.45
N VAL A 363 4.24 17.77 -11.04
CA VAL A 363 5.01 16.52 -11.10
C VAL A 363 6.42 16.86 -10.68
N TRP A 364 6.87 16.24 -9.59
CA TRP A 364 8.22 16.46 -9.10
C TRP A 364 8.85 15.12 -8.75
N TYR A 365 10.11 14.96 -9.12
CA TYR A 365 10.92 13.86 -8.66
C TYR A 365 12.32 14.37 -8.33
N LYS A 366 12.97 13.75 -7.35
CA LYS A 366 14.37 14.03 -7.04
C LYS A 366 15.05 12.81 -6.43
N LYS A 367 16.15 12.38 -7.06
CA LYS A 367 17.06 11.34 -6.57
C LYS A 367 18.08 11.97 -5.61
N GLY A 368 18.49 11.23 -4.59
CA GLY A 368 19.65 11.57 -3.77
C GLY A 368 19.69 10.84 -2.44
N ILE A 369 20.86 10.85 -1.80
CA ILE A 369 21.07 10.23 -0.47
C ILE A 369 20.15 10.83 0.60
N TRP A 370 19.72 12.08 0.42
CA TRP A 370 18.77 12.74 1.32
C TRP A 370 17.45 11.97 1.43
N ALA A 371 17.00 11.26 0.39
CA ALA A 371 15.75 10.51 0.40
C ALA A 371 15.80 9.31 1.34
N HIS A 372 16.96 8.66 1.47
CA HIS A 372 17.20 7.61 2.47
C HIS A 372 16.98 8.14 3.89
N TRP A 373 17.64 9.26 4.23
CA TRP A 373 17.49 9.90 5.53
C TRP A 373 16.07 10.45 5.76
N ALA A 374 15.43 10.98 4.72
CA ALA A 374 14.05 11.44 4.79
C ALA A 374 13.09 10.28 5.11
N LYS A 375 13.28 9.10 4.50
CA LYS A 375 12.48 7.91 4.79
C LYS A 375 12.66 7.44 6.24
N ILE A 376 13.89 7.43 6.76
CA ILE A 376 14.16 7.11 8.18
C ILE A 376 13.50 8.14 9.11
N GLY A 377 13.62 9.43 8.79
CA GLY A 377 13.00 10.51 9.54
C GLY A 377 11.48 10.36 9.59
N PHE A 378 10.86 10.08 8.44
CA PHE A 378 9.42 9.87 8.33
C PHE A 378 8.95 8.61 9.09
N GLU A 379 9.68 7.49 9.04
CA GLU A 379 9.41 6.29 9.83
C GLU A 379 9.32 6.62 11.33
N LYS A 380 10.36 7.25 11.88
CA LYS A 380 10.40 7.63 13.30
C LYS A 380 9.31 8.64 13.65
N TYR A 381 9.10 9.61 12.79
CA TYR A 381 8.06 10.62 12.94
C TYR A 381 6.67 9.99 13.01
N PHE A 382 6.31 9.16 12.02
CA PHE A 382 5.00 8.54 11.91
C PHE A 382 4.71 7.59 13.08
N ILE A 383 5.68 6.75 13.47
CA ILE A 383 5.53 5.87 14.63
C ILE A 383 5.33 6.69 15.91
N THR A 384 6.08 7.78 16.09
CA THR A 384 5.94 8.66 17.25
C THR A 384 4.58 9.36 17.25
N LYS A 385 4.11 9.85 16.10
CA LYS A 385 2.79 10.45 15.85
C LYS A 385 1.67 9.50 16.28
N MET A 386 1.73 8.24 15.84
CA MET A 386 0.77 7.21 16.23
C MET A 386 0.83 6.87 17.74
N LYS A 387 2.02 6.76 18.35
CA LYS A 387 2.15 6.53 19.81
C LYS A 387 1.68 7.71 20.66
N ARG A 388 1.81 8.94 20.16
CA ARG A 388 1.29 10.15 20.85
C ARG A 388 -0.22 10.33 20.68
N GLY A 389 -0.84 9.60 19.77
CA GLY A 389 -2.24 9.71 19.40
C GLY A 389 -2.59 11.09 18.86
N VAL A 390 -1.71 11.61 18.01
CA VAL A 390 -1.97 12.79 17.18
C VAL A 390 -1.96 12.29 15.75
N SER A 391 -3.06 12.49 15.03
CA SER A 391 -3.08 12.30 13.59
C SER A 391 -2.34 13.47 12.97
N GLU A 392 -2.85 14.66 12.70
CA GLU A 392 -2.03 15.73 12.09
C GLU A 392 -1.52 16.76 13.11
N PRO A 393 -0.23 16.79 13.49
CA PRO A 393 0.27 17.89 14.29
C PRO A 393 0.19 19.18 13.49
N VAL A 394 -0.10 20.28 14.19
CA VAL A 394 -0.28 21.60 13.57
C VAL A 394 0.91 21.94 12.63
N PHE A 395 2.15 21.74 13.06
CA PHE A 395 3.32 22.05 12.21
C PHE A 395 3.36 21.26 10.89
N GLU A 396 2.89 20.01 10.85
CA GLU A 396 2.85 19.20 9.63
C GLU A 396 1.85 19.80 8.65
N ARG A 397 0.66 20.18 9.13
CA ARG A 397 -0.37 20.86 8.34
C ARG A 397 0.17 22.15 7.72
N TRP A 398 0.83 22.98 8.52
CA TRP A 398 1.41 24.24 8.05
C TRP A 398 2.54 24.01 7.02
N ALA A 399 3.42 23.04 7.26
CA ALA A 399 4.50 22.71 6.33
C ALA A 399 3.99 22.18 4.98
N LEU A 400 2.98 21.30 5.00
CA LEU A 400 2.34 20.77 3.79
C LEU A 400 1.60 21.86 3.01
N GLN A 401 0.87 22.74 3.71
CA GLN A 401 0.20 23.88 3.10
C GLN A 401 1.18 24.85 2.44
N ALA A 402 2.33 25.09 3.07
CA ALA A 402 3.37 25.97 2.53
C ALA A 402 3.97 25.45 1.21
N ILE A 403 3.93 24.13 0.95
CA ILE A 403 4.38 23.51 -0.30
C ILE A 403 3.22 23.16 -1.26
N GLY A 404 2.03 23.71 -1.02
CA GLY A 404 0.86 23.54 -1.90
C GLY A 404 0.10 22.21 -1.73
N LEU A 405 0.45 21.39 -0.73
CA LEU A 405 -0.25 20.14 -0.43
C LEU A 405 -1.32 20.39 0.64
N LYS A 406 -2.60 20.41 0.21
CA LYS A 406 -3.76 20.45 1.10
C LYS A 406 -4.43 19.08 1.16
N ARG A 407 -4.92 18.67 2.33
CA ARG A 407 -5.61 17.36 2.51
C ARG A 407 -7.05 17.37 2.01
N ILE A 408 -7.72 18.52 2.14
CA ILE A 408 -9.05 18.77 1.58
C ILE A 408 -8.87 19.65 0.34
N ASP A 409 -9.56 19.30 -0.74
CA ASP A 409 -9.52 20.06 -1.99
C ASP A 409 -10.39 21.32 -1.88
N PRO A 410 -9.82 22.54 -1.94
CA PRO A 410 -10.59 23.78 -1.89
C PRO A 410 -11.28 24.11 -3.23
N ASP A 411 -10.79 23.60 -4.36
CA ASP A 411 -11.27 23.96 -5.70
C ASP A 411 -12.44 23.08 -6.16
N MET A 412 -12.71 21.99 -5.44
CA MET A 412 -13.86 21.11 -5.65
C MET A 412 -15.09 21.45 -4.78
N LYS A 413 -15.04 22.52 -3.97
CA LYS A 413 -16.18 23.04 -3.18
C LYS A 413 -17.26 23.77 -4.02
N ARG A 414 -17.42 23.42 -5.30
CA ARG A 414 -18.40 24.07 -6.18
C ARG A 414 -19.80 23.50 -6.05
#